data_AF-A0A2P8WFD4-F1
#
_entry.id   AF-A0A2P8WFD4-F1
#
_cell.length_a   1.000
_cell.length_b   1.000
_cell.length_c   1.000
_cell.angle_alpha   90.00
_cell.angle_beta   90.00
_cell.angle_gamma   90.00
#
_symmetry.space_group_name_H-M   'P 1'
#
loop_
_entity.id
_entity.type
_entity.pdbx_description
1 polymer ?
#
loop_
_entity_poly.entity_id
_entity_poly.type
_entity_poly.pdbx_seq_one_letter_code
_entity_poly.pdbx_strand_id
1 'polypeptide(L)'
;MDDASSQAKNLNIKQPHHSDGSELVPAEVQANERHGEREEGDATQASAIPGSTLDDEGLINNFAVEPKVYPSEYPSPRQQRQYIYWGIAAVLLVSFLVAISTFVS
;
A
#
# COMPACT_ATOMS: atom_id res chain seq x y z
N MET A 1 -20.65 69.07 -25.77
CA MET A 1 -19.83 70.19 -25.29
C MET A 1 -20.12 70.36 -23.81
N ASP A 2 -19.23 70.13 -22.85
CA ASP A 2 -17.77 69.96 -22.84
C ASP A 2 -17.44 69.20 -21.54
N ASP A 3 -16.71 68.10 -21.64
CA ASP A 3 -15.30 67.96 -21.21
C ASP A 3 -15.20 67.44 -19.76
N ALA A 4 -14.98 66.14 -19.58
CA ALA A 4 -13.67 65.48 -19.63
C ALA A 4 -12.94 65.54 -18.29
N SER A 5 -12.55 64.34 -17.83
CA SER A 5 -11.44 64.12 -16.90
C SER A 5 -11.72 64.57 -15.45
N SER A 6 -11.74 63.68 -14.47
CA SER A 6 -10.60 62.83 -14.22
C SER A 6 -11.05 61.59 -13.49
N GLN A 7 -10.57 60.47 -14.00
CA GLN A 7 -10.63 59.16 -13.37
C GLN A 7 -10.21 59.32 -11.90
N ALA A 8 -11.18 59.22 -10.98
CA ALA A 8 -10.88 58.74 -9.64
C ALA A 8 -10.48 57.28 -9.81
N LYS A 9 -9.20 57.13 -10.16
CA LYS A 9 -8.45 55.90 -10.33
C LYS A 9 -8.94 54.94 -9.26
N ASN A 10 -9.64 53.90 -9.69
CA ASN A 10 -9.91 52.70 -8.91
C ASN A 10 -8.52 52.18 -8.48
N LEU A 11 -8.02 52.71 -7.37
CA LEU A 11 -7.00 52.07 -6.58
C LEU A 11 -7.71 50.88 -5.98
N ASN A 12 -7.87 49.84 -6.81
CA ASN A 12 -8.10 48.49 -6.35
C ASN A 12 -6.86 48.18 -5.51
N ILE A 13 -6.93 48.58 -4.24
CA ILE A 13 -5.91 48.35 -3.23
C ILE A 13 -5.65 46.86 -3.34
N LYS A 14 -4.44 46.49 -3.79
CA LYS A 14 -4.00 45.11 -3.84
C LYS A 14 -4.29 44.56 -2.46
N GLN A 15 -5.33 43.74 -2.35
CA GLN A 15 -5.62 43.03 -1.12
C GLN A 15 -4.33 42.29 -0.77
N PRO A 16 -3.81 42.42 0.46
CA PRO A 16 -2.69 41.59 0.86
C PRO A 16 -3.14 40.15 0.65
N HIS A 17 -2.45 39.43 -0.23
CA HIS A 17 -2.68 38.01 -0.43
C HIS A 17 -2.36 37.34 0.90
N HIS A 18 -3.38 37.19 1.74
CA HIS A 18 -3.26 36.45 2.97
C HIS A 18 -3.15 35.00 2.53
N SER A 19 -1.97 34.43 2.73
CA SER A 19 -1.74 33.01 2.49
C SER A 19 -2.83 32.23 3.22
N ASP A 20 -3.59 31.47 2.46
CA ASP A 20 -4.68 30.61 2.92
C ASP A 20 -4.17 29.18 3.22
N GLY A 21 -2.86 28.95 3.06
CA GLY A 21 -2.23 27.65 3.20
C GLY A 21 -2.38 26.73 1.98
N SER A 22 -3.20 27.12 0.98
CA SER A 22 -3.38 26.33 -0.26
C SER A 22 -2.09 26.29 -1.11
N GLU A 23 -1.20 27.26 -0.92
CA GLU A 23 0.14 27.29 -1.54
C GLU A 23 1.12 26.25 -0.97
N LEU A 24 0.80 25.67 0.19
CA LEU A 24 1.62 24.64 0.84
C LEU A 24 1.29 23.24 0.32
N VAL A 25 0.16 23.08 -0.36
CA VAL A 25 -0.22 21.83 -1.00
C VAL A 25 0.52 21.75 -2.33
N PRO A 26 1.38 20.74 -2.53
CA PRO A 26 2.09 20.55 -3.79
C PRO A 26 1.10 20.43 -4.97
N ALA A 27 1.52 20.87 -6.16
CA ALA A 27 0.66 20.81 -7.35
C ALA A 27 0.30 19.36 -7.72
N GLU A 28 1.17 18.42 -7.36
CA GLU A 28 1.05 16.98 -7.57
C GLU A 28 -0.17 16.41 -6.84
N VAL A 29 -0.42 16.85 -5.60
CA VAL A 29 -1.56 16.40 -4.78
C VAL A 29 -2.89 16.84 -5.39
N GLN A 30 -2.99 18.12 -5.78
CA GLN A 30 -4.20 18.68 -6.39
C GLN A 30 -4.52 18.07 -7.76
N ALA A 31 -3.50 17.72 -8.54
CA ALA A 31 -3.68 17.07 -9.85
C ALA A 31 -4.23 15.64 -9.71
N ASN A 32 -3.87 14.96 -8.63
CA ASN A 32 -4.28 13.60 -8.34
C ASN A 32 -5.73 13.53 -7.83
N GLU A 33 -6.13 14.43 -6.93
CA GLU A 33 -7.52 14.54 -6.43
C GLU A 33 -8.54 14.80 -7.55
N ARG A 34 -8.18 15.65 -8.54
CA ARG A 34 -9.04 15.94 -9.70
C ARG A 34 -9.28 14.74 -10.62
N HIS A 35 -8.44 13.72 -10.54
CA HIS A 35 -8.64 12.46 -11.26
C HIS A 35 -9.38 11.40 -10.43
N GLY A 36 -9.41 11.52 -9.10
CA GLY A 36 -10.02 10.55 -8.18
C GLY A 36 -11.55 10.55 -8.15
N GLU A 37 -12.24 11.60 -8.64
CA GLU A 37 -13.71 11.71 -8.57
C GLU A 37 -14.49 10.73 -9.49
N ARG A 38 -13.82 9.91 -10.31
CA ARG A 38 -14.48 8.96 -11.22
C ARG A 38 -14.42 7.49 -10.81
N GLU A 39 -13.66 7.13 -9.77
CA GLU A 39 -13.53 5.73 -9.34
C GLU A 39 -13.95 5.58 -7.87
N GLU A 40 -15.27 5.44 -7.69
CA GLU A 40 -15.92 5.05 -6.44
C GLU A 40 -15.57 3.59 -6.11
N GLY A 41 -14.44 3.37 -5.44
CA GLY A 41 -14.04 2.06 -4.97
C GLY A 41 -12.58 1.98 -4.56
N ASP A 42 -12.32 2.05 -3.25
CA ASP A 42 -11.02 1.79 -2.62
C ASP A 42 -9.89 2.74 -3.07
N ALA A 43 -9.81 3.89 -2.40
CA ALA A 43 -8.79 4.94 -2.59
C ALA A 43 -7.33 4.48 -2.43
N THR A 44 -7.10 3.19 -2.14
CA THR A 44 -5.77 2.58 -2.05
C THR A 44 -5.26 1.98 -3.37
N GLN A 45 -6.11 1.80 -4.39
CA GLN A 45 -5.78 0.96 -5.56
C GLN A 45 -5.71 1.66 -6.93
N ALA A 46 -6.23 2.89 -7.07
CA ALA A 46 -6.20 3.60 -8.35
C ALA A 46 -4.97 4.51 -8.47
N SER A 47 -3.77 3.95 -8.36
CA SER A 47 -2.57 4.70 -8.73
C SER A 47 -2.55 4.91 -10.23
N ALA A 48 -2.47 6.16 -10.68
CA ALA A 48 -2.36 6.54 -12.09
C ALA A 48 -1.14 5.91 -12.81
N ILE A 49 -0.21 5.32 -12.04
CA ILE A 49 0.89 4.51 -12.52
C ILE A 49 0.72 3.09 -11.97
N PRO A 50 0.55 2.06 -12.82
CA PRO A 50 0.40 0.68 -12.37
C PRO A 50 1.65 0.25 -11.57
N GLY A 51 1.47 -0.04 -10.28
CA GLY A 51 2.54 -0.50 -9.38
C GLY A 51 3.00 0.51 -8.32
N SER A 52 2.51 1.75 -8.33
CA SER A 52 2.68 2.67 -7.19
C SER A 52 1.45 2.69 -6.28
N THR A 53 1.60 3.17 -5.06
CA THR A 53 0.51 3.52 -4.15
C THR A 53 0.60 5.00 -3.82
N LEU A 54 -0.49 5.59 -3.35
CA LEU A 54 -0.53 6.98 -2.89
C LEU A 54 -0.49 6.98 -1.36
N ASP A 55 0.14 7.98 -0.76
CA ASP A 55 0.05 8.21 0.68
C ASP A 55 -1.23 8.98 1.06
N ASP A 56 -1.44 9.16 2.36
CA ASP A 56 -2.59 9.90 2.91
C ASP A 56 -2.60 11.38 2.49
N GLU A 57 -1.49 11.89 1.97
CA GLU A 57 -1.32 13.24 1.43
C GLU A 57 -1.54 13.28 -0.09
N GLY A 58 -1.84 12.14 -0.73
CA GLY A 58 -2.09 12.03 -2.17
C GLY A 58 -0.82 12.07 -3.04
N LEU A 59 0.36 11.90 -2.45
CA LEU A 59 1.66 11.83 -3.13
C LEU A 59 2.02 10.38 -3.46
N ILE A 60 2.83 10.17 -4.50
CA ILE A 60 3.35 8.85 -4.85
C ILE A 60 4.25 8.35 -3.72
N ASN A 61 3.85 7.23 -3.14
CA ASN A 61 4.62 6.56 -2.11
C ASN A 61 5.74 5.72 -2.74
N ASN A 62 7.00 6.00 -2.37
CA ASN A 62 8.19 5.26 -2.80
C ASN A 62 8.55 4.10 -1.84
N PHE A 63 7.69 3.80 -0.87
CA PHE A 63 7.81 2.61 -0.03
C PHE A 63 7.07 1.44 -0.65
N ALA A 64 7.59 0.23 -0.41
CA ALA A 64 6.90 -0.98 -0.80
C ALA A 64 5.56 -1.10 -0.07
N VAL A 65 4.51 -1.48 -0.80
CA VAL A 65 3.22 -1.86 -0.20
C VAL A 65 3.45 -3.03 0.75
N GLU A 66 2.93 -2.94 1.97
CA GLU A 66 3.03 -4.06 2.92
C GLU A 66 2.32 -5.29 2.33
N PRO A 67 3.00 -6.45 2.24
CA PRO A 67 2.36 -7.65 1.73
C PRO A 67 1.23 -8.06 2.67
N LYS A 68 0.09 -8.46 2.09
CA LYS A 68 -1.02 -9.03 2.87
C LYS A 68 -0.51 -10.24 3.66
N VAL A 69 -0.75 -10.24 4.96
CA VAL A 69 -0.43 -11.39 5.82
C VAL A 69 -1.42 -12.51 5.53
N TYR A 70 -0.93 -13.64 5.04
CA TYR A 70 -1.74 -14.85 4.84
C TYR A 70 -1.55 -15.76 6.05
N PRO A 71 -2.56 -15.94 6.92
CA PRO A 71 -2.45 -16.88 8.04
C PRO A 71 -2.30 -18.31 7.51
N SER A 72 -1.50 -19.12 8.19
CA SER A 72 -1.42 -20.54 7.89
C SER A 72 -2.66 -21.26 8.41
N GLU A 73 -3.27 -22.08 7.55
CA GLU A 73 -4.37 -22.95 7.95
C GLU A 73 -3.84 -24.19 8.69
N TYR A 74 -4.53 -24.61 9.75
CA TYR A 74 -4.14 -25.80 10.50
C TYR A 74 -4.36 -27.06 9.64
N PRO A 75 -3.46 -28.07 9.67
CA PRO A 75 -3.62 -29.26 8.86
C PRO A 75 -4.91 -30.00 9.17
N SER A 76 -5.58 -30.49 8.12
CA SER A 76 -6.79 -31.30 8.27
C SER A 76 -6.51 -32.61 9.04
N PRO A 77 -7.53 -33.24 9.67
CA PRO A 77 -7.35 -34.50 10.38
C PRO A 77 -6.79 -35.64 9.51
N ARG A 78 -7.05 -35.61 8.19
CA ARG A 78 -6.46 -36.56 7.24
C ARG A 78 -4.95 -36.33 7.06
N GLN A 79 -4.52 -35.08 6.90
CA GLN A 79 -3.11 -34.73 6.77
C GLN A 79 -2.32 -35.08 8.04
N GLN A 80 -2.89 -34.80 9.21
CA GLN A 80 -2.27 -35.17 10.49
C GLN A 80 -2.01 -36.68 10.59
N ARG A 81 -2.97 -37.52 10.20
CA ARG A 81 -2.79 -38.98 10.18
C ARG A 81 -1.68 -39.40 9.22
N GLN A 82 -1.58 -38.77 8.05
CA GLN A 82 -0.51 -39.04 7.10
C GLN A 82 0.86 -38.70 7.67
N TYR A 83 0.99 -37.58 8.39
CA TYR A 83 2.23 -37.22 9.08
C TYR A 83 2.60 -38.20 10.17
N ILE A 84 1.62 -38.74 10.91
CA ILE A 84 1.87 -39.79 11.90
C ILE A 84 2.42 -41.05 11.23
N TYR A 85 1.84 -41.48 10.10
CA TYR A 85 2.35 -42.65 9.37
C TYR A 85 3.79 -42.47 8.91
N TRP A 86 4.11 -41.29 8.34
CA TRP A 86 5.49 -40.98 7.94
C TRP A 86 6.44 -40.88 9.13
N GLY A 87 5.99 -40.33 10.24
CA GLY A 87 6.76 -40.28 11.49
C GLY A 87 7.10 -41.67 12.01
N ILE A 88 6.11 -42.58 12.04
CA ILE A 88 6.32 -43.98 12.44
C ILE A 88 7.29 -44.67 11.47
N ALA A 89 7.12 -44.50 10.15
CA ALA A 89 8.00 -45.09 9.16
C ALA A 89 9.45 -44.61 9.31
N ALA A 90 9.66 -43.31 9.56
CA ALA A 90 10.98 -42.74 9.79
C ALA A 90 11.63 -43.29 11.07
N VAL A 91 10.89 -43.37 12.17
CA VAL A 91 11.39 -43.93 13.44
C VAL A 91 11.79 -45.40 13.27
N LEU A 92 10.94 -46.20 12.61
CA LEU A 92 11.25 -47.61 12.33
C LEU A 92 12.52 -47.74 11.48
N LEU A 93 12.65 -46.94 10.42
CA LEU A 93 13.83 -46.95 9.56
C LEU A 93 15.10 -46.64 10.36
N VAL A 94 15.10 -45.56 11.15
CA VAL A 94 16.27 -45.17 11.96
C VAL A 94 16.61 -46.26 12.97
N SER A 95 15.62 -46.80 13.68
CA SER A 95 15.84 -47.87 14.65
C SER A 95 16.43 -49.14 13.99
N PHE A 96 15.96 -49.47 12.79
CA PHE A 96 16.44 -50.59 12.01
C PHE A 96 17.90 -50.40 11.56
N LEU A 97 18.26 -49.20 11.09
CA LEU A 97 19.63 -48.87 10.73
C LEU A 97 20.59 -49.00 11.93
N VAL A 98 20.20 -48.49 13.09
CA VAL A 98 20.99 -48.63 14.33
C VAL A 98 21.12 -50.09 14.74
N ALA A 99 20.05 -50.87 14.64
CA ALA A 99 20.09 -52.30 14.93
C ALA A 99 21.06 -53.06 14.01
N ILE A 100 21.04 -52.80 12.70
CA ILE A 100 22.00 -53.40 11.76
C ILE A 100 23.42 -52.96 12.09
N SER A 101 23.64 -51.67 12.34
CA SER A 101 24.97 -51.12 12.64
C SER A 101 25.58 -51.75 13.88
N THR A 102 24.78 -52.04 14.91
CA THR A 102 25.26 -52.71 16.13
C THR A 102 25.40 -54.21 15.96
N PHE A 103 24.61 -54.84 15.09
CA PHE A 103 24.69 -56.26 14.80
C PHE A 103 25.93 -56.66 13.99
N VAL A 104 26.41 -55.78 13.10
CA VAL A 104 27.58 -56.04 12.25
C VAL A 104 28.92 -55.65 12.88
N SER A 105 28.90 -54.79 13.91
CA SER A 105 30.12 -54.33 14.61
C SER A 105 30.68 -55.39 15.53
#